data_AF-A0A643C3W9-F1
#
_entry.id   AF-A0A643C3W9-F1
#
_cell.length_a   1.000
_cell.length_b   1.000
_cell.length_c   1.000
_cell.angle_alpha   90.00
_cell.angle_beta   90.00
_cell.angle_gamma   90.00
#
_symmetry.space_group_name_H-M   'P 1'
#
loop_
_entity.id
_entity.type
_entity.pdbx_description
1 polymer ?
#
loop_
_entity_poly.entity_id
_entity_poly.type
_entity_poly.pdbx_seq_one_letter_code
_entity_poly.pdbx_strand_id
1 'polypeptide(L)'
;VCRGLVWEALTSPSPTASPAARLLRTLAETPPADKFLPGNWQDSGMAAQGAPRFLLTFDFDETIVDENSDDSIVRAAPGQRLPESLRATYREGFYNEYMQRVFQYLGEQGVRPRDLRAIYEAIPLSPGMGELL
;
A
#
# COMPACT_ATOMS: atom_id res chain seq x y z
N VAL A 1 -4.41 -3.54 -18.45
CA VAL A 1 -5.10 -4.33 -17.40
C VAL A 1 -4.85 -3.77 -15.99
N CYS A 2 -3.62 -3.32 -15.66
CA CYS A 2 -3.29 -2.79 -14.31
C CYS A 2 -3.86 -1.39 -13.96
N ARG A 3 -4.34 -0.59 -14.92
CA ARG A 3 -4.96 0.72 -14.64
C ARG A 3 -6.46 0.66 -14.30
N GLY A 4 -7.16 -0.43 -14.64
CA GLY A 4 -8.61 -0.55 -14.42
C GLY A 4 -8.99 -1.17 -13.07
N LEU A 5 -8.16 -2.06 -12.53
CA LEU A 5 -8.43 -2.79 -11.29
C LEU A 5 -8.25 -1.94 -10.02
N VAL A 6 -7.54 -0.81 -10.11
CA VAL A 6 -7.33 0.12 -9.00
C VAL A 6 -8.58 0.97 -8.74
N TRP A 7 -9.35 1.31 -9.79
CA TRP A 7 -10.44 2.27 -9.68
C TRP A 7 -11.74 1.67 -9.10
N GLU A 8 -12.08 0.42 -9.46
CA GLU A 8 -13.35 -0.20 -9.00
C GLU A 8 -13.32 -0.70 -7.55
N ALA A 9 -12.15 -0.76 -6.90
CA ALA A 9 -12.01 -1.29 -5.53
C ALA A 9 -12.11 -0.24 -4.41
N LEU A 10 -12.23 1.05 -4.73
CA LEU A 10 -12.10 2.16 -3.76
C LEU A 10 -13.42 2.70 -3.21
N THR A 11 -14.57 2.31 -3.76
CA THR A 11 -15.87 2.94 -3.48
C THR A 11 -16.70 2.27 -2.39
N SER A 12 -16.19 1.25 -1.67
CA SER A 12 -16.95 0.64 -0.56
C SER A 12 -16.69 1.36 0.77
N PRO A 13 -17.71 1.92 1.44
CA PRO A 13 -17.56 2.58 2.73
C PRO A 13 -17.75 1.55 3.86
N SER A 14 -16.67 1.03 4.45
CA SER A 14 -16.73 0.34 5.73
C SER A 14 -16.30 1.30 6.86
N PRO A 15 -17.15 1.55 7.88
CA PRO A 15 -16.85 2.49 8.97
C PRO A 15 -15.82 1.97 10.00
N THR A 16 -15.26 0.77 9.80
CA THR A 16 -14.34 0.07 10.71
C THR A 16 -12.91 -0.05 10.16
N ALA A 17 -12.51 0.78 9.20
CA ALA A 17 -11.19 0.72 8.57
C ALA A 17 -10.06 1.06 9.57
N SER A 18 -9.05 0.17 9.65
CA SER A 18 -7.79 0.34 10.39
C SER A 18 -7.08 1.66 10.01
N PRO A 19 -6.26 2.26 10.90
CA PRO A 19 -5.45 3.43 10.56
C PRO A 19 -4.64 3.25 9.27
N ALA A 20 -4.04 2.07 9.05
CA ALA A 20 -3.33 1.75 7.81
C ALA A 20 -4.27 1.72 6.59
N ALA A 21 -5.48 1.19 6.75
CA ALA A 21 -6.50 1.20 5.70
C ALA A 21 -6.96 2.62 5.33
N ARG A 22 -7.07 3.51 6.32
CA ARG A 22 -7.38 4.92 6.10
C ARG A 22 -6.24 5.61 5.36
N LEU A 23 -4.99 5.37 5.76
CA LEU A 23 -3.82 5.93 5.09
C LEU A 23 -3.70 5.46 3.64
N LEU A 24 -3.83 4.15 3.38
CA LEU A 24 -3.82 3.58 2.04
C LEU A 24 -4.94 4.17 1.16
N ARG A 25 -6.12 4.42 1.74
CA ARG A 25 -7.21 5.11 1.03
C ARG A 25 -6.84 6.54 0.69
N THR A 26 -6.28 7.31 1.64
CA THR A 26 -5.81 8.68 1.41
C THR A 26 -4.75 8.74 0.30
N LEU A 27 -3.80 7.79 0.27
CA LEU A 27 -2.79 7.70 -0.78
C LEU A 27 -3.35 7.24 -2.14
N ALA A 28 -4.40 6.41 -2.15
CA ALA A 28 -5.04 5.93 -3.37
C ALA A 28 -6.02 6.95 -3.98
N GLU A 29 -6.63 7.80 -3.14
CA GLU A 29 -7.59 8.83 -3.54
C GLU A 29 -6.92 10.17 -3.89
N THR A 30 -5.60 10.33 -3.67
CA THR A 30 -4.86 11.46 -4.26
C THR A 30 -4.89 11.35 -5.79
N PRO A 31 -5.50 12.32 -6.50
CA PRO A 31 -5.57 12.28 -7.95
C PRO A 31 -4.16 12.31 -8.55
N PRO A 32 -3.93 11.68 -9.73
CA PRO A 32 -2.64 11.79 -10.41
C PRO A 32 -2.31 13.28 -10.58
N ALA A 33 -1.09 13.65 -10.20
CA ALA A 33 -0.57 15.02 -10.13
C ALA A 33 -0.46 15.75 -11.49
N ASP A 34 -1.32 15.43 -12.47
CA ASP A 34 -1.21 15.88 -13.86
C ASP A 34 -2.26 16.93 -14.25
N LYS A 35 -3.11 17.39 -13.33
CA LYS A 35 -3.99 18.54 -13.58
C LYS A 35 -4.16 19.38 -12.32
N PHE A 36 -3.14 20.16 -11.95
CA PHE A 36 -3.23 21.56 -11.49
C PHE A 36 -1.89 22.00 -10.89
N LEU A 37 -1.08 22.69 -11.68
CA LEU A 37 -0.29 23.83 -11.20
C LEU A 37 -0.74 24.99 -12.10
N PRO A 38 -1.54 25.92 -11.56
CA PRO A 38 -0.95 27.04 -10.85
C PRO A 38 -1.62 27.26 -9.49
N GLY A 39 -0.83 27.82 -8.56
CA GLY A 39 -1.10 27.80 -7.13
C GLY A 39 -2.46 28.34 -6.71
N ASN A 40 -3.11 27.59 -5.83
CA ASN A 40 -3.77 28.14 -4.65
C ASN A 40 -4.07 26.97 -3.70
N TRP A 41 -3.07 26.56 -2.91
CA TRP A 41 -3.34 25.73 -1.73
C TRP A 41 -4.06 26.65 -0.74
N GLN A 42 -5.38 26.59 -0.70
CA GLN A 42 -6.17 27.32 0.28
C GLN A 42 -5.72 26.86 1.66
N ASP A 43 -5.15 27.80 2.40
CA ASP A 43 -4.78 27.70 3.81
C ASP A 43 -5.94 27.02 4.56
N SER A 44 -5.75 25.75 4.88
CA SER A 44 -6.47 25.16 6.01
C SER A 44 -5.89 25.86 7.24
N GLY A 45 -6.54 26.95 7.64
CA GLY A 45 -6.06 27.98 8.54
C GLY A 45 -5.67 27.50 9.93
N MET A 46 -4.51 26.85 10.03
CA MET A 46 -3.82 26.49 11.26
C MET A 46 -2.34 26.92 11.25
N ALA A 47 -1.75 27.19 10.07
CA ALA A 47 -0.41 27.75 9.98
C ALA A 47 -0.47 29.28 10.08
N ALA A 48 0.17 29.85 11.10
CA ALA A 48 0.37 31.30 11.16
C ALA A 48 1.05 31.78 9.87
N GLN A 49 0.52 32.84 9.24
CA GLN A 49 1.10 33.41 8.03
C GLN A 49 2.59 33.73 8.28
N GLY A 50 3.48 33.08 7.52
CA GLY A 50 4.94 33.21 7.67
C GLY A 50 5.65 32.01 8.30
N ALA A 51 4.94 30.96 8.73
CA ALA A 51 5.58 29.72 9.16
C ALA A 51 6.24 28.97 7.98
N PRO A 52 7.45 28.42 8.15
CA PRO A 52 8.12 27.65 7.10
C PRO A 52 7.30 26.42 6.73
N ARG A 53 7.18 26.17 5.42
CA ARG A 53 6.54 24.97 4.88
C ARG A 53 7.60 23.89 4.72
N PHE A 54 7.30 22.69 5.21
CA PHE A 54 8.17 21.53 5.09
C PHE A 54 7.52 20.49 4.18
N LEU A 55 8.36 19.82 3.37
CA LEU A 55 7.98 18.61 2.65
C LEU A 55 8.64 17.43 3.37
N LEU A 56 7.82 16.46 3.78
CA LEU A 56 8.26 15.21 4.35
C LEU A 56 8.00 14.10 3.33
N THR A 57 9.00 13.28 3.07
CA THR A 57 8.89 12.12 2.18
C THR A 57 9.32 10.88 2.94
N PHE A 58 8.45 9.88 2.97
CA PHE A 58 8.70 8.60 3.63
C PHE A 58 8.66 7.50 2.58
N ASP A 59 9.52 6.51 2.77
CA ASP A 59 9.31 5.20 2.17
C ASP A 59 8.10 4.50 2.84
N PHE A 60 7.60 3.42 2.26
CA PHE A 60 6.45 2.71 2.80
C PHE A 60 6.86 1.59 3.76
N ASP A 61 7.55 0.58 3.24
CA ASP A 61 7.92 -0.63 3.96
C ASP A 61 8.94 -0.35 5.07
N GLU A 62 8.71 -0.96 6.23
CA GLU A 62 9.55 -0.80 7.43
C GLU A 62 9.78 0.69 7.84
N THR A 63 8.92 1.60 7.35
CA THR A 63 8.99 3.05 7.60
C THR A 63 7.63 3.59 8.01
N ILE A 64 6.65 3.60 7.11
CA ILE A 64 5.26 3.96 7.43
C ILE A 64 4.57 2.77 8.10
N VAL A 65 4.74 1.59 7.53
CA VAL A 65 4.20 0.34 8.04
C VAL A 65 5.29 -0.49 8.71
N ASP A 66 4.93 -1.23 9.75
CA ASP A 66 5.86 -1.98 10.61
C ASP A 66 6.25 -3.36 10.05
N GLU A 67 6.03 -3.58 8.74
CA GLU A 67 6.34 -4.83 8.05
C GLU A 67 6.82 -4.55 6.62
N ASN A 68 7.43 -5.55 6.00
CA ASN A 68 7.65 -5.58 4.56
C ASN A 68 6.36 -6.03 3.83
N SER A 69 5.81 -5.17 2.97
CA SER A 69 4.55 -5.42 2.27
C SER A 69 4.65 -6.54 1.23
N ASP A 70 5.81 -6.77 0.63
CA ASP A 70 6.00 -7.88 -0.30
C ASP A 70 5.95 -9.24 0.40
N ASP A 71 6.53 -9.36 1.59
CA ASP A 71 6.46 -10.60 2.38
C ASP A 71 5.05 -10.86 2.89
N SER A 72 4.32 -9.78 3.18
CA SER A 72 2.96 -9.84 3.72
C SER A 72 1.97 -10.59 2.82
N ILE A 73 2.14 -10.54 1.49
CA ILE A 73 1.23 -11.23 0.55
C ILE A 73 1.25 -12.75 0.71
N VAL A 74 2.29 -13.33 1.30
CA VAL A 74 2.37 -14.79 1.54
C VAL A 74 1.21 -15.26 2.44
N ARG A 75 0.67 -14.36 3.28
CA ARG A 75 -0.53 -14.62 4.09
C ARG A 75 -1.78 -14.91 3.24
N ALA A 76 -1.79 -14.53 1.96
CA ALA A 76 -2.87 -14.87 1.02
C ALA A 76 -2.76 -16.29 0.47
N ALA A 77 -1.58 -16.92 0.56
CA ALA A 77 -1.37 -18.27 0.04
C ALA A 77 -2.17 -19.32 0.85
N PRO A 78 -2.60 -20.42 0.22
CA PRO A 78 -3.16 -21.56 0.96
C PRO A 78 -2.20 -22.03 2.05
N GLY A 79 -2.70 -22.16 3.28
CA GLY A 79 -1.85 -22.51 4.44
C GLY A 79 -0.82 -21.44 4.81
N GLN A 80 -0.98 -20.21 4.31
CA GLN A 80 -0.11 -19.05 4.58
C GLN A 80 1.37 -19.32 4.27
N ARG A 81 1.63 -20.17 3.26
CA ARG A 81 2.98 -20.55 2.87
C ARG A 81 3.06 -20.81 1.37
N LEU A 82 4.12 -20.31 0.75
CA LEU A 82 4.45 -20.63 -0.64
C LEU A 82 4.97 -22.08 -0.77
N PRO A 83 4.60 -22.82 -1.83
CA PRO A 83 5.17 -24.13 -2.11
C PRO A 83 6.69 -24.08 -2.21
N GLU A 84 7.36 -25.14 -1.74
CA GLU A 84 8.83 -25.21 -1.78
C GLU A 84 9.37 -25.14 -3.21
N SER A 85 8.66 -25.74 -4.17
CA SER A 85 9.00 -25.67 -5.60
C SER A 85 9.05 -24.24 -6.13
N LEU A 86 8.20 -23.34 -5.62
CA LEU A 86 8.18 -21.93 -5.98
C LEU A 86 9.28 -21.16 -5.24
N ARG A 87 9.42 -21.37 -3.92
CA ARG A 87 10.47 -20.74 -3.09
C ARG A 87 11.87 -21.02 -3.65
N ALA A 88 12.12 -22.25 -4.08
CA ALA A 88 13.38 -22.67 -4.69
C ALA A 88 13.69 -22.00 -6.05
N THR A 89 12.75 -21.26 -6.65
CA THR A 89 12.99 -20.50 -7.89
C THR A 89 13.67 -19.15 -7.68
N TYR A 90 13.79 -18.68 -6.44
CA TYR A 90 14.47 -17.43 -6.13
C TYR A 90 15.93 -17.46 -6.60
N ARG A 91 16.37 -16.34 -7.16
CA ARG A 91 17.77 -16.10 -7.54
C ARG A 91 18.17 -14.72 -7.07
N GLU A 92 19.36 -14.63 -6.50
CA GLU A 92 19.92 -13.36 -6.05
C GLU A 92 19.94 -12.35 -7.21
N GLY A 93 19.47 -11.12 -6.95
CA GLY A 93 19.34 -10.06 -7.95
C GLY A 93 18.11 -10.14 -8.87
N PHE A 94 17.32 -11.22 -8.82
CA PHE A 94 16.11 -11.42 -9.66
C PHE A 94 14.84 -11.47 -8.82
N TYR A 95 14.76 -10.61 -7.82
CA TYR A 95 13.65 -10.58 -6.87
C TYR A 95 12.33 -10.22 -7.55
N ASN A 96 12.33 -9.28 -8.48
CA ASN A 96 11.11 -8.85 -9.19
C ASN A 96 10.51 -9.99 -10.03
N GLU A 97 11.36 -10.78 -10.71
CA GLU A 97 10.92 -11.95 -11.47
C GLU A 97 10.42 -13.06 -10.54
N TYR A 98 11.05 -13.23 -9.38
CA TYR A 98 10.54 -14.15 -8.36
C TYR A 98 9.14 -13.71 -7.89
N MET A 99 8.94 -12.44 -7.54
CA MET A 99 7.65 -11.92 -7.09
C MET A 99 6.57 -12.02 -8.17
N GLN A 100 6.90 -11.84 -9.45
CA GLN A 100 5.96 -12.09 -10.55
C GLN A 100 5.41 -13.53 -10.54
N ARG A 101 6.27 -14.53 -10.28
CA ARG A 101 5.83 -15.94 -10.16
C ARG A 101 4.99 -16.16 -8.92
N VAL A 102 5.32 -15.48 -7.81
CA VAL A 102 4.50 -15.49 -6.58
C VAL A 102 3.10 -14.96 -6.86
N PHE A 103 2.97 -13.78 -7.48
CA PHE A 103 1.66 -13.22 -7.83
C PHE A 103 0.88 -14.09 -8.81
N GLN A 104 1.56 -14.69 -9.79
CA GLN A 104 0.93 -15.66 -10.68
C GLN A 104 0.37 -16.85 -9.91
N TYR A 105 1.18 -17.47 -9.04
CA TYR A 105 0.76 -18.58 -8.20
C TYR A 105 -0.45 -18.21 -7.32
N LEU A 106 -0.41 -17.07 -6.64
CA LEU A 106 -1.53 -16.61 -5.80
C LEU A 106 -2.82 -16.45 -6.63
N GLY A 107 -2.72 -15.89 -7.83
CA GLY A 107 -3.84 -15.79 -8.77
C GLY A 107 -4.42 -17.15 -9.18
N GLU A 108 -3.54 -18.12 -9.46
CA GLU A 108 -3.94 -19.52 -9.76
C GLU A 108 -4.62 -20.20 -8.56
N GLN A 109 -4.23 -19.85 -7.32
CA GLN A 109 -4.90 -20.31 -6.09
C GLN A 109 -6.22 -19.57 -5.81
N GLY A 110 -6.60 -18.62 -6.65
CA GLY A 110 -7.87 -17.89 -6.56
C GLY A 110 -7.82 -16.62 -5.73
N VAL A 111 -6.65 -16.20 -5.23
CA VAL A 111 -6.47 -14.93 -4.51
C VAL A 111 -6.92 -13.77 -5.41
N ARG A 112 -7.75 -12.89 -4.86
CA ARG A 112 -8.31 -11.73 -5.54
C ARG A 112 -7.72 -10.42 -4.97
N PRO A 113 -7.81 -9.30 -5.71
CA PRO A 113 -7.34 -7.99 -5.22
C PRO A 113 -7.91 -7.59 -3.85
N ARG A 114 -9.16 -7.98 -3.53
CA ARG A 114 -9.78 -7.73 -2.23
C ARG A 114 -9.04 -8.44 -1.07
N ASP A 115 -8.48 -9.61 -1.34
CA ASP A 115 -7.81 -10.43 -0.32
C ASP A 115 -6.43 -9.82 -0.02
N LEU A 116 -5.73 -9.34 -1.06
CA LEU A 116 -4.48 -8.56 -0.92
C LEU A 116 -4.72 -7.24 -0.20
N ARG A 117 -5.80 -6.52 -0.55
CA ARG A 117 -6.22 -5.30 0.16
C ARG A 117 -6.39 -5.56 1.65
N ALA A 118 -7.13 -6.61 2.01
CA ALA A 118 -7.36 -6.95 3.42
C ALA A 118 -6.04 -7.21 4.18
N ILE A 119 -5.04 -7.80 3.51
CA ILE A 119 -3.71 -8.01 4.09
C ILE A 119 -2.99 -6.68 4.32
N TYR A 120 -2.90 -5.82 3.30
CA TYR A 120 -2.23 -4.52 3.40
C TYR A 120 -2.89 -3.60 4.43
N GLU A 121 -4.23 -3.59 4.47
CA GLU A 121 -5.02 -2.81 5.43
C GLU A 121 -4.83 -3.29 6.89
N ALA A 122 -4.39 -4.53 7.08
CA ALA A 122 -4.12 -5.12 8.38
C ALA A 122 -2.66 -4.97 8.83
N ILE A 123 -1.74 -4.46 7.99
CA ILE A 123 -0.36 -4.20 8.40
C ILE A 123 -0.37 -3.05 9.42
N PRO A 124 0.24 -3.22 10.61
CA PRO A 124 0.32 -2.14 11.58
C PRO A 124 1.18 -0.99 11.09
N LEU A 125 0.88 0.23 11.55
CA LEU A 125 1.77 1.36 11.37
C LEU A 125 3.01 1.20 12.24
N SER A 126 4.16 1.67 11.76
CA SER A 126 5.38 1.73 12.55
C SER A 126 5.16 2.55 13.82
N PRO A 127 5.84 2.21 14.94
CA PRO A 127 5.71 2.97 16.18
C PRO A 127 5.90 4.48 15.98
N GLY A 128 4.95 5.29 16.45
CA GLY A 128 4.96 6.75 16.32
C GLY A 128 4.41 7.30 14.99
N MET A 129 4.28 6.47 13.94
CA MET A 129 3.76 6.93 12.64
C MET A 129 2.28 7.33 12.72
N GLY A 130 1.50 6.69 13.59
CA GLY A 130 0.10 7.05 13.83
C GLY A 130 -0.11 8.42 14.49
N GLU A 131 0.91 8.97 15.17
CA GLU A 131 0.88 10.33 15.74
C GLU A 131 1.39 11.38 14.75
N LEU A 132 2.19 10.94 13.76
CA LEU A 132 2.81 11.79 12.77
C LEU A 132 1.88 12.13 11.59
N LEU A 133 0.93 11.24 11.27
CA LEU A 133 0.01 11.32 10.13
C LEU A 133 -1.40 11.76 10.54
#